data_AF-A0A534JG27-F1
#
_entry.id   AF-A0A534JG27-F1
#
_cell.length_a   1.000
_cell.length_b   1.000
_cell.length_c   1.000
_cell.angle_alpha   90.00
_cell.angle_beta   90.00
_cell.angle_gamma   90.00
#
_symmetry.space_group_name_H-M   'P 1'
#
loop_
_entity.id
_entity.type
_entity.pdbx_description
1 polymer ?
#
loop_
_entity_poly.entity_id
_entity_poly.type
_entity_poly.pdbx_seq_one_letter_code
_entity_poly.pdbx_strand_id
1 'polypeptide(L)'
;MVEASLIITLVLRFFHIVFGIAWIGAVMYGVGVMRRALGKMDAATRKETMKRLIPVVERYLPGSAAMTIIFGVALYLYLGSFDPVNLVGTAWGKILLTALVLALVAFAIGMIFGIGSARKILAHLNEEACAHGPEVGALQKRFNVTQ
;
A
#
# COMPACT_ATOMS: atom_id res chain seq x y z
N MET A 1 28.71 21.63 13.75
CA MET A 1 27.33 21.24 14.12
C MET A 1 26.30 21.52 13.02
N VAL A 2 26.43 22.59 12.23
CA VAL A 2 25.49 22.95 11.14
C VAL A 2 25.50 21.93 9.97
N GLU A 3 26.67 21.38 9.62
CA GLU A 3 26.77 20.40 8.52
C GLU A 3 26.09 19.06 8.85
N ALA A 4 26.29 18.55 10.08
CA ALA A 4 25.65 17.33 10.55
C ALA A 4 24.12 17.47 10.53
N SER A 5 23.57 18.65 10.87
CA SER A 5 22.12 18.86 10.84
C SER A 5 21.53 18.93 9.43
N LEU A 6 22.31 19.44 8.47
CA LEU A 6 21.91 19.44 7.06
C LEU A 6 21.88 18.02 6.50
N ILE A 7 22.89 17.20 6.80
CA ILE A 7 22.97 15.81 6.33
C ILE A 7 21.81 14.98 6.90
N ILE A 8 21.53 15.10 8.21
CA ILE A 8 20.43 14.36 8.84
C ILE A 8 19.08 14.76 8.23
N THR A 9 18.84 16.05 8.06
CA THR A 9 17.61 16.56 7.43
C THR A 9 17.45 16.04 6.00
N LEU A 10 18.54 16.04 5.22
CA LEU A 10 18.53 15.53 3.85
C LEU A 10 18.20 14.04 3.80
N VAL A 11 18.82 13.23 4.66
CA VAL A 11 18.59 11.79 4.73
C VAL A 11 17.15 11.48 5.11
N LEU A 12 16.61 12.14 6.14
CA LEU A 12 15.22 11.95 6.58
C LEU A 12 14.22 12.34 5.48
N ARG A 13 14.47 13.47 4.79
CA ARG A 13 13.65 13.90 3.64
C ARG A 13 13.71 12.89 2.51
N PHE A 14 14.91 12.46 2.15
CA PHE A 14 15.11 11.48 1.07
C PHE A 14 14.32 10.21 1.34
N PHE A 15 14.47 9.61 2.52
CA PHE A 15 13.73 8.39 2.84
C PHE A 15 12.22 8.61 2.93
N HIS A 16 11.75 9.70 3.56
CA HIS A 16 10.32 10.02 3.61
C HIS A 16 9.71 10.08 2.20
N ILE A 17 10.39 10.78 1.26
CA ILE A 17 9.92 10.94 -0.11
C ILE A 17 9.99 9.61 -0.88
N VAL A 18 11.12 8.89 -0.81
CA VAL A 18 11.31 7.62 -1.53
C VAL A 18 10.29 6.58 -1.08
N PHE A 19 10.05 6.44 0.23
CA PHE A 19 9.02 5.53 0.72
C PHE A 19 7.61 6.00 0.36
N GLY A 20 7.36 7.32 0.34
CA GLY A 20 6.08 7.87 -0.10
C GLY A 20 5.78 7.54 -1.56
N ILE A 21 6.79 7.68 -2.44
CA ILE A 21 6.71 7.28 -3.84
C ILE A 21 6.49 5.77 -3.95
N ALA A 22 7.21 4.96 -3.18
CA ALA A 22 7.05 3.51 -3.19
C ALA A 22 5.64 3.08 -2.76
N TRP A 23 5.08 3.71 -1.72
CA TRP A 23 3.75 3.41 -1.20
C TRP A 23 2.67 3.77 -2.22
N ILE A 24 2.59 5.04 -2.62
CA ILE A 24 1.57 5.51 -3.56
C ILE A 24 1.77 4.87 -4.95
N GLY A 25 3.01 4.72 -5.39
CA GLY A 25 3.37 4.08 -6.64
C GLY A 25 2.90 2.63 -6.70
N ALA A 26 3.06 1.85 -5.63
CA ALA A 26 2.58 0.48 -5.56
C ALA A 26 1.05 0.39 -5.59
N VAL A 27 0.33 1.31 -4.92
CA VAL A 27 -1.14 1.39 -4.99
C VAL A 27 -1.59 1.68 -6.44
N MET A 28 -1.00 2.69 -7.06
CA MET A 28 -1.34 3.08 -8.43
C MET A 28 -0.98 2.01 -9.45
N TYR A 29 0.16 1.33 -9.28
CA TYR A 29 0.54 0.18 -10.10
C TYR A 29 -0.45 -0.98 -9.93
N GLY A 30 -0.86 -1.29 -8.69
CA GLY A 30 -1.83 -2.33 -8.40
C GLY A 30 -3.18 -2.11 -9.10
N VAL A 31 -3.74 -0.91 -8.97
CA VAL A 31 -5.06 -0.58 -9.53
C VAL A 31 -4.98 -0.27 -11.03
N GLY A 32 -3.93 0.42 -11.45
CA GLY A 32 -3.74 0.91 -12.82
C GLY A 32 -3.25 -0.16 -13.78
N VAL A 33 -2.26 -0.95 -13.37
CA VAL A 33 -1.56 -1.87 -14.27
C VAL A 33 -1.93 -3.32 -13.95
N MET A 34 -1.68 -3.75 -12.71
CA MET A 34 -1.80 -5.15 -12.31
C MET A 34 -3.23 -5.67 -12.49
N ARG A 35 -4.24 -4.91 -12.05
CA ARG A 35 -5.66 -5.29 -12.23
C ARG A 35 -6.01 -5.55 -13.71
N ARG A 36 -5.54 -4.71 -14.62
CA ARG A 36 -5.79 -4.84 -16.06
C ARG A 36 -5.04 -6.03 -16.66
N ALA A 37 -3.79 -6.24 -16.25
CA ALA A 37 -2.98 -7.36 -16.71
C ALA A 37 -3.56 -8.71 -16.27
N LEU A 38 -3.90 -8.85 -14.98
CA LEU A 38 -4.52 -10.06 -14.43
C LEU A 38 -5.85 -10.37 -15.13
N GLY A 39 -6.65 -9.35 -15.45
CA GLY A 39 -7.93 -9.51 -16.15
C GLY A 39 -7.84 -10.19 -17.51
N LYS A 40 -6.66 -10.15 -18.17
CA LYS A 40 -6.43 -10.78 -19.48
C LYS A 40 -5.89 -12.21 -19.38
N MET A 41 -5.48 -12.67 -18.20
CA MET A 41 -4.95 -14.02 -17.99
C MET A 41 -6.09 -15.04 -17.91
N ASP A 42 -5.81 -16.27 -18.33
CA ASP A 42 -6.67 -17.41 -18.03
C ASP A 42 -6.75 -17.66 -16.52
N ALA A 43 -7.77 -18.40 -16.09
CA ALA A 43 -8.07 -18.57 -14.66
C ALA A 43 -6.95 -19.27 -13.88
N ALA A 44 -6.28 -20.25 -14.48
CA ALA A 44 -5.22 -21.01 -13.82
C ALA A 44 -3.96 -20.13 -13.65
N THR A 45 -3.54 -19.44 -14.70
CA THR A 45 -2.39 -18.51 -14.65
C THR A 45 -2.63 -17.36 -13.69
N ARG A 46 -3.85 -16.80 -13.68
CA ARG A 46 -4.23 -15.73 -12.75
C ARG A 46 -4.14 -16.18 -11.29
N LYS A 47 -4.67 -17.37 -10.98
CA LYS A 47 -4.63 -17.96 -9.63
C LYS A 47 -3.18 -18.10 -9.15
N GLU A 48 -2.33 -18.73 -9.95
CA GLU A 48 -0.92 -18.94 -9.60
C GLU A 48 -0.17 -17.62 -9.43
N THR A 49 -0.42 -16.66 -10.31
CA THR A 49 0.16 -15.31 -10.21
C THR A 49 -0.26 -14.63 -8.90
N MET A 50 -1.55 -14.66 -8.57
CA MET A 50 -2.06 -14.05 -7.34
C MET A 50 -1.49 -14.70 -6.07
N LYS A 51 -1.32 -16.04 -6.05
CA LYS A 51 -0.71 -16.75 -4.91
C LYS A 51 0.71 -16.29 -4.61
N ARG A 52 1.49 -15.99 -5.64
CA ARG A 52 2.86 -15.48 -5.50
C ARG A 52 2.90 -13.99 -5.17
N LEU A 53 1.99 -13.22 -5.74
CA LEU A 53 1.99 -11.77 -5.63
C LEU A 53 1.42 -11.25 -4.31
N ILE A 54 0.33 -11.84 -3.81
CA ILE A 54 -0.35 -11.37 -2.59
C ILE A 54 0.60 -11.32 -1.37
N PRO A 55 1.40 -12.35 -1.07
CA PRO A 55 2.33 -12.32 0.07
C PRO A 55 3.39 -11.21 -0.04
N VAL A 56 3.80 -10.87 -1.27
CA VAL A 56 4.75 -9.77 -1.52
C VAL A 56 4.08 -8.43 -1.24
N VAL A 57 2.88 -8.22 -1.77
CA VAL A 57 2.09 -6.98 -1.55
C VAL A 57 1.78 -6.80 -0.07
N GLU A 58 1.46 -7.89 0.64
CA GLU A 58 1.15 -7.89 2.06
C GLU A 58 2.29 -7.33 2.93
N ARG A 59 3.54 -7.52 2.52
CA ARG A 59 4.71 -7.00 3.24
C ARG A 59 5.14 -5.64 2.71
N TYR A 60 5.21 -5.51 1.40
CA TYR A 60 5.75 -4.32 0.75
C TYR A 60 4.88 -3.09 0.93
N LEU A 61 3.56 -3.22 0.75
CA LEU A 61 2.64 -2.08 0.82
C LEU A 61 2.57 -1.49 2.24
N PRO A 62 2.35 -2.28 3.29
CA PRO A 62 2.34 -1.75 4.65
C PRO A 62 3.72 -1.27 5.10
N GLY A 63 4.79 -1.99 4.72
CA GLY A 63 6.16 -1.62 5.05
C GLY A 63 6.52 -0.24 4.48
N SER A 64 6.30 -0.02 3.18
CA SER A 64 6.58 1.28 2.55
C SER A 64 5.74 2.42 3.15
N ALA A 65 4.46 2.18 3.45
CA ALA A 65 3.61 3.15 4.11
C ALA A 65 4.10 3.51 5.52
N ALA A 66 4.40 2.50 6.34
CA ALA A 66 4.92 2.68 7.69
C ALA A 66 6.24 3.45 7.68
N MET A 67 7.18 3.10 6.79
CA MET A 67 8.44 3.83 6.68
C MET A 67 8.24 5.29 6.26
N THR A 68 7.30 5.56 5.34
CA THR A 68 6.93 6.94 4.97
C THR A 68 6.51 7.73 6.20
N ILE A 69 5.59 7.20 7.00
CA ILE A 69 5.07 7.87 8.19
C ILE A 69 6.17 8.05 9.24
N ILE A 70 6.95 7.01 9.53
CA ILE A 70 8.04 7.03 10.50
C ILE A 70 9.07 8.11 10.15
N PHE A 71 9.55 8.13 8.90
CA PHE A 71 10.52 9.15 8.48
C PHE A 71 9.92 10.56 8.44
N GLY A 72 8.64 10.71 8.13
CA GLY A 72 7.95 11.99 8.17
C GLY A 72 7.83 12.55 9.60
N VAL A 73 7.44 11.69 10.54
CA VAL A 73 7.41 12.04 11.97
C VAL A 73 8.80 12.36 12.48
N ALA A 74 9.80 11.52 12.20
CA ALA A 74 11.18 11.76 12.60
C ALA A 74 11.73 13.08 12.03
N LEU A 75 11.42 13.40 10.77
CA LEU A 75 11.79 14.67 10.13
C LEU A 75 11.14 15.86 10.84
N TYR A 76 9.85 15.77 11.19
CA TYR A 76 9.16 16.82 11.93
C TYR A 76 9.78 17.04 13.31
N LEU A 77 10.01 15.96 14.06
CA LEU A 77 10.62 16.03 15.39
C LEU A 77 12.03 16.65 15.34
N TYR A 78 12.79 16.32 14.30
CA TYR A 78 14.12 16.88 14.07
C TYR A 78 14.09 18.37 13.72
N LEU A 79 13.17 18.80 12.85
CA LEU A 79 13.05 20.21 12.44
C LEU A 79 12.44 21.11 13.53
N GLY A 80 11.52 20.57 14.33
CA GLY A 80 10.68 21.33 15.25
C GLY A 80 11.07 21.30 16.73
N SER A 81 12.18 20.64 17.10
CA SER A 81 12.66 20.54 18.49
C SER A 81 11.54 20.20 19.50
N PHE A 82 10.66 19.25 19.15
CA PHE A 82 9.55 18.76 19.99
C PHE A 82 8.60 19.83 20.56
N ASP A 83 8.39 20.97 19.89
CA ASP A 83 7.46 21.99 20.39
C ASP A 83 5.99 21.71 19.99
N PRO A 84 5.10 21.32 20.93
CA PRO A 84 3.69 21.08 20.64
C PRO A 84 2.93 22.37 20.32
N VAL A 85 3.39 23.51 20.85
CA VAL A 85 2.77 24.83 20.62
C VAL A 85 2.88 25.21 19.15
N ASN A 86 4.02 24.91 18.50
CA ASN A 86 4.18 25.13 17.07
C ASN A 86 3.27 24.22 16.23
N LEU A 87 3.06 22.97 16.66
CA LEU A 87 2.23 22.01 15.95
C LEU A 87 0.75 22.44 15.90
N VAL A 88 0.21 22.89 17.03
CA VAL A 88 -1.23 23.25 17.13
C VAL A 88 -1.50 24.74 16.96
N GLY A 89 -0.51 25.59 17.25
CA GLY A 89 -0.65 27.05 17.24
C GLY A 89 -0.44 27.69 15.87
N THR A 90 0.29 27.03 14.96
CA THR A 90 0.62 27.60 13.64
C THR A 90 -0.19 26.98 12.50
N ALA A 91 -0.42 27.73 11.42
CA ALA A 91 -1.07 27.20 10.22
C ALA A 91 -0.26 26.06 9.58
N TRP A 92 1.07 26.19 9.58
CA TRP A 92 1.98 25.18 9.06
C TRP A 92 1.93 23.87 9.87
N GLY A 93 1.96 23.97 11.20
CA GLY A 93 1.83 22.81 12.10
C GLY A 93 0.48 22.10 11.92
N LYS A 94 -0.61 22.85 11.79
CA LYS A 94 -1.95 22.29 11.52
C LYS A 94 -1.99 21.52 10.19
N ILE A 95 -1.39 22.04 9.12
CA ILE A 95 -1.30 21.34 7.83
C ILE A 95 -0.57 20.00 7.99
N LEU A 96 0.56 19.99 8.69
CA LEU A 96 1.31 18.76 8.95
C LEU A 96 0.53 17.76 9.80
N LEU A 97 -0.15 18.23 10.83
CA LEU A 97 -0.98 17.38 11.68
C LEU A 97 -2.14 16.77 10.89
N THR A 98 -2.84 17.57 10.08
CA THR A 98 -3.90 17.06 9.20
C THR A 98 -3.35 16.05 8.20
N ALA A 99 -2.20 16.31 7.57
CA ALA A 99 -1.55 15.38 6.65
C ALA A 99 -1.20 14.05 7.34
N LEU A 100 -0.66 14.10 8.57
CA LEU A 100 -0.37 12.91 9.37
C LEU A 100 -1.64 12.12 9.71
N VAL A 101 -2.71 12.80 10.16
CA VAL A 101 -4.00 12.15 10.45
C VAL A 101 -4.56 11.47 9.20
N LEU A 102 -4.55 12.15 8.06
CA LEU A 102 -5.01 11.58 6.78
C LEU A 102 -4.15 10.37 6.38
N ALA A 103 -2.83 10.45 6.53
CA ALA A 103 -1.93 9.33 6.24
C ALA A 103 -2.22 8.12 7.15
N LEU A 104 -2.44 8.33 8.44
CA LEU A 104 -2.77 7.27 9.40
C LEU A 104 -4.13 6.63 9.09
N VAL A 105 -5.15 7.44 8.76
CA VAL A 105 -6.47 6.94 8.36
C VAL A 105 -6.36 6.12 7.07
N ALA A 106 -5.67 6.64 6.05
CA ALA A 106 -5.44 5.92 4.80
C ALA A 106 -4.68 4.60 5.02
N PHE A 107 -3.66 4.61 5.87
CA PHE A 107 -2.93 3.41 6.26
C PHE A 107 -3.82 2.39 6.97
N ALA A 108 -4.64 2.83 7.93
CA ALA A 108 -5.57 1.97 8.65
C ALA A 108 -6.61 1.33 7.70
N ILE A 109 -7.19 2.12 6.79
CA ILE A 109 -8.11 1.62 5.76
C ILE A 109 -7.40 0.58 4.88
N GLY A 110 -6.17 0.86 4.44
CA GLY A 110 -5.36 -0.06 3.65
C GLY A 110 -5.07 -1.38 4.38
N MET A 111 -4.78 -1.32 5.67
CA MET A 111 -4.55 -2.51 6.50
C MET A 111 -5.82 -3.34 6.70
N ILE A 112 -6.93 -2.70 7.08
CA ILE A 112 -8.19 -3.38 7.40
C ILE A 112 -8.81 -3.96 6.13
N PHE A 113 -9.02 -3.12 5.12
CA PHE A 113 -9.76 -3.52 3.93
C PHE A 113 -8.85 -4.07 2.84
N GLY A 114 -7.71 -3.43 2.57
CA GLY A 114 -6.81 -3.87 1.51
C GLY A 114 -6.13 -5.19 1.85
N ILE A 115 -5.31 -5.19 2.91
CA ILE A 115 -4.58 -6.39 3.34
C ILE A 115 -5.53 -7.46 3.87
N GLY A 116 -6.57 -7.09 4.63
CA GLY A 116 -7.59 -8.03 5.09
C GLY A 116 -8.27 -8.77 3.93
N SER A 117 -8.64 -8.06 2.86
CA SER A 117 -9.23 -8.71 1.67
C SER A 117 -8.21 -9.57 0.93
N ALA A 118 -6.96 -9.10 0.79
CA ALA A 118 -5.91 -9.85 0.11
C ALA A 118 -5.62 -11.19 0.80
N ARG A 119 -5.55 -11.21 2.14
CA ARG A 119 -5.39 -12.43 2.94
C ARG A 119 -6.56 -13.39 2.77
N LYS A 120 -7.80 -12.88 2.80
CA LYS A 120 -9.01 -13.69 2.57
C LYS A 120 -9.00 -14.31 1.16
N ILE A 121 -8.62 -13.54 0.15
CA ILE A 121 -8.47 -14.03 -1.23
C ILE A 121 -7.41 -15.13 -1.27
N LEU A 122 -6.23 -14.92 -0.67
CA LEU A 122 -5.17 -15.92 -0.65
C LEU A 122 -5.61 -17.23 0.03
N ALA A 123 -6.33 -17.13 1.15
CA ALA A 123 -6.90 -18.29 1.83
C ALA A 123 -7.83 -19.06 0.89
N HIS A 124 -8.77 -18.37 0.23
CA HIS A 124 -9.69 -19.00 -0.71
C HIS A 124 -8.99 -19.62 -1.93
N LEU A 125 -7.94 -18.98 -2.46
CA LEU A 125 -7.16 -19.55 -3.58
C LEU A 125 -6.41 -20.84 -3.18
N ASN A 126 -6.17 -21.07 -1.90
CA ASN A 126 -5.51 -22.26 -1.38
C ASN A 126 -6.46 -23.41 -1.05
N GLU A 127 -7.78 -23.19 -1.07
CA GLU A 127 -8.78 -24.25 -0.86
C GLU A 127 -8.81 -25.25 -2.02
N GLU A 128 -8.99 -26.54 -1.71
CA GLU A 128 -9.08 -27.63 -2.70
C GLU A 128 -10.30 -27.49 -3.62
N ALA A 129 -11.41 -26.92 -3.12
CA ALA A 129 -12.61 -26.59 -3.91
C ALA A 129 -12.30 -25.64 -5.09
N CYS A 130 -11.21 -24.88 -5.01
CA CYS A 130 -10.76 -23.97 -6.06
C CYS A 130 -9.99 -24.71 -7.19
N ALA A 131 -9.94 -26.05 -7.19
CA ALA A 131 -9.38 -26.86 -8.28
C ALA A 131 -10.29 -26.90 -9.52
N HIS A 132 -11.61 -26.75 -9.35
CA HIS A 132 -12.60 -26.77 -10.44
C HIS A 132 -12.76 -25.42 -11.18
N GLY A 133 -11.99 -24.40 -10.81
CA GLY A 133 -12.04 -23.07 -11.44
C GLY A 133 -11.93 -23.06 -12.97
N PRO A 134 -11.10 -23.90 -13.61
CA PRO A 134 -11.06 -24.03 -15.07
C PRO A 134 -12.37 -24.56 -15.66
N GLU A 135 -13.00 -25.53 -15.00
CA GLU A 135 -14.27 -26.15 -15.42
C GLU A 135 -15.42 -25.15 -15.28
N VAL A 136 -15.49 -24.44 -14.15
CA VAL A 136 -16.49 -23.37 -13.93
C VAL A 136 -16.30 -22.24 -14.93
N GLY A 137 -15.06 -21.83 -15.22
CA GLY A 137 -14.77 -20.81 -16.23
C GLY A 137 -15.17 -21.24 -17.65
N ALA A 138 -15.00 -22.52 -17.99
CA ALA A 138 -15.47 -23.08 -19.25
C ALA A 138 -17.01 -23.12 -19.32
N LEU A 139 -17.68 -23.50 -18.23
CA LEU A 139 -19.15 -23.48 -18.13
C LEU A 139 -19.69 -22.06 -18.23
N GLN A 140 -19.11 -21.10 -17.52
CA GLN A 140 -19.54 -19.69 -17.54
C GLN A 140 -19.41 -19.08 -18.94
N LYS A 141 -18.34 -19.40 -19.69
CA LYS A 141 -18.22 -19.01 -21.10
C LYS A 141 -19.30 -19.65 -21.97
N ARG A 142 -19.64 -20.92 -21.75
CA ARG A 142 -20.73 -21.58 -22.49
C ARG A 142 -22.08 -20.92 -22.21
N PHE A 143 -22.39 -20.65 -20.94
CA PHE A 143 -23.65 -20.03 -20.55
C PHE A 143 -23.78 -18.56 -21.00
N ASN A 144 -22.69 -17.78 -20.99
CA ASN A 144 -22.69 -16.40 -21.51
C ASN A 144 -22.78 -16.30 -23.04
N VAL A 145 -22.58 -17.39 -23.78
CA VAL A 145 -22.72 -17.40 -25.25
C VAL A 145 -24.15 -17.80 -25.68
N THR A 146 -24.93 -18.37 -24.76
CA THR A 146 -26.34 -18.76 -24.98
C THR A 146 -27.37 -17.70 -24.56
N GLN A 147 -26.94 -16.56 -24.04
CA GLN A 147 -27.76 -15.35 -23.85
C GLN A 147 -27.35 -14.27 -24.85
#